data_AF-A0A2D3C8Y1-F1
#
_entry.id   AF-A0A2D3C8Y1-F1
#
_cell.length_a   1.000
_cell.length_b   1.000
_cell.length_c   1.000
_cell.angle_alpha   90.00
_cell.angle_beta   90.00
_cell.angle_gamma   90.00
#
_symmetry.space_group_name_H-M   'P 1'
#
loop_
_entity.id
_entity.type
_entity.pdbx_description
1 polymer ?
#
loop_
_entity_poly.entity_id
_entity_poly.type
_entity_poly.pdbx_seq_one_letter_code
_entity_poly.pdbx_strand_id
1 'polypeptide(L)'
;MRKLVVAIHFLLILFILIMPASGQTTWSNHIILKNDIMEWKYNESYTNSSAVSYRDYIDSQLGDDSGLVNAWEVLKMDVKVRNYLRGELEEEMDVQINGSSENIQVMDIKAQLDFETLGDINKTDRIENSYSVHYIFDTAVLNSSTNFTFRGQNHSEVVIELDDTVEINSTAGMENITVSEGENTTFVRGNIGNTSHFSFYIE
;
A
#
# COMPACT_ATOMS: atom_id res chain seq x y z
N MET A 1 2.86 16.46 -33.61
CA MET A 1 2.27 16.28 -32.27
C MET A 1 3.24 15.46 -31.45
N ARG A 2 3.89 16.06 -30.44
CA ARG A 2 4.77 15.33 -29.52
C ARG A 2 3.89 14.55 -28.55
N LYS A 3 4.12 13.24 -28.41
CA LYS A 3 3.53 12.46 -27.31
C LYS A 3 4.16 12.99 -26.02
N LEU A 4 3.34 13.60 -25.14
CA LEU A 4 3.76 13.76 -23.75
C LEU A 4 3.78 12.36 -23.17
N VAL A 5 4.97 11.86 -22.84
CA VAL A 5 5.09 10.70 -21.95
C VAL A 5 4.77 11.25 -20.56
N VAL A 6 3.51 11.16 -20.17
CA VAL A 6 3.12 11.37 -18.78
C VAL A 6 3.69 10.20 -18.01
N ALA A 7 4.83 10.42 -17.35
CA ALA A 7 5.28 9.52 -16.31
C ALA A 7 4.28 9.65 -15.15
N ILE A 8 3.31 8.75 -15.11
CA ILE A 8 2.33 8.63 -14.03
C ILE A 8 3.13 8.40 -12.75
N HIS A 9 3.34 9.48 -12.00
CA HIS A 9 3.81 9.38 -10.63
C HIS A 9 2.59 8.94 -9.84
N PHE A 10 2.68 7.76 -9.23
CA PHE A 10 1.69 7.29 -8.27
C PHE A 10 1.78 8.23 -7.05
N LEU A 11 1.00 9.31 -7.08
CA LEU A 11 1.09 10.40 -6.11
C LEU A 11 0.12 10.16 -4.96
N LEU A 12 0.22 8.99 -4.34
CA LEU A 12 -0.38 8.79 -3.03
C LEU A 12 0.39 9.66 -2.03
N ILE A 13 -0.18 10.85 -1.81
CA ILE A 13 0.30 11.94 -0.96
C ILE A 13 1.39 12.84 -1.60
N LEU A 14 1.07 14.13 -1.72
CA LEU A 14 1.86 15.22 -2.33
C LEU A 14 3.08 15.66 -1.45
N PHE A 15 3.80 14.74 -0.80
CA PHE A 15 4.75 15.06 0.28
C PHE A 15 6.24 14.96 -0.06
N ILE A 16 6.63 14.34 -1.18
CA ILE A 16 8.04 13.96 -1.44
C ILE A 16 8.98 15.18 -1.66
N LEU A 17 8.44 16.38 -1.93
CA LEU A 17 9.24 17.54 -2.37
C LEU A 17 9.66 18.53 -1.28
N ILE A 18 9.25 18.38 0.00
CA ILE A 18 9.54 19.40 1.05
C ILE A 18 9.96 18.81 2.41
N MET A 19 10.27 17.51 2.53
CA MET A 19 10.73 16.96 3.81
C MET A 19 12.18 17.34 4.15
N PRO A 20 12.47 17.88 5.35
CA PRO A 20 13.84 18.06 5.82
C PRO A 20 14.46 16.71 6.21
N ALA A 21 15.78 16.60 6.03
CA ALA A 21 16.54 15.34 6.07
C ALA A 21 16.56 14.55 7.40
N SER A 22 15.87 15.03 8.44
CA SER A 22 15.69 14.36 9.74
C SER A 22 14.38 13.58 9.87
N GLY A 23 13.47 13.70 8.89
CA GLY A 23 12.22 12.95 8.84
C GLY A 23 12.35 11.68 8.00
N GLN A 24 11.77 10.58 8.46
CA GLN A 24 11.67 9.35 7.70
C GLN A 24 10.20 8.97 7.52
N THR A 25 9.83 8.72 6.26
CA THR A 25 8.59 8.02 5.90
C THR A 25 8.95 6.61 5.43
N THR A 26 8.27 5.59 5.94
CA THR A 26 8.49 4.18 5.57
C THR A 26 7.19 3.54 5.12
N TRP A 27 7.27 2.66 4.12
CA TRP A 27 6.15 1.89 3.58
C TRP A 27 6.42 0.41 3.71
N SER A 28 5.41 -0.38 4.12
CA SER A 28 5.44 -1.84 4.05
C SER A 28 4.11 -2.40 3.57
N ASN A 29 4.18 -3.59 2.95
CA ASN A 29 3.06 -4.28 2.33
C ASN A 29 2.93 -5.67 2.96
N HIS A 30 1.71 -6.05 3.32
CA HIS A 30 1.36 -7.42 3.69
C HIS A 30 0.17 -7.86 2.85
N ILE A 31 0.43 -8.75 1.89
CA ILE A 31 -0.57 -9.35 1.00
C ILE A 31 -0.92 -10.71 1.56
N ILE A 32 -2.21 -10.95 1.85
CA ILE A 32 -2.75 -12.26 2.21
C ILE A 32 -3.56 -12.75 1.03
N LEU A 33 -3.09 -13.78 0.34
CA LEU A 33 -3.70 -14.29 -0.89
C LEU A 33 -4.32 -15.67 -0.67
N LYS A 34 -5.56 -15.81 -1.16
CA LYS A 34 -6.33 -17.05 -1.17
C LYS A 34 -6.86 -17.30 -2.59
N ASN A 35 -7.52 -18.43 -2.76
CA ASN A 35 -7.92 -18.91 -4.09
C ASN A 35 -9.00 -18.03 -4.76
N ASP A 36 -9.81 -17.34 -3.96
CA ASP A 36 -10.97 -16.53 -4.37
C ASP A 36 -10.92 -15.08 -3.86
N ILE A 37 -10.04 -14.77 -2.90
CA ILE A 37 -9.91 -13.43 -2.29
C ILE A 37 -8.46 -13.05 -2.03
N MET A 38 -8.22 -11.75 -1.91
CA MET A 38 -6.96 -11.19 -1.44
C MET A 38 -7.21 -10.01 -0.48
N GLU A 39 -6.40 -9.90 0.57
CA GLU A 39 -6.31 -8.69 1.39
C GLU A 39 -4.90 -8.08 1.22
N TRP A 40 -4.80 -6.85 0.73
CA TRP A 40 -3.53 -6.11 0.69
C TRP A 40 -3.55 -5.03 1.76
N LYS A 41 -2.67 -5.16 2.75
CA LYS A 41 -2.40 -4.17 3.79
C LYS A 41 -1.19 -3.31 3.41
N TYR A 42 -1.38 -2.01 3.37
CA TYR A 42 -0.33 -1.01 3.19
C TYR A 42 -0.17 -0.30 4.53
N ASN A 43 1.05 -0.27 5.07
CA ASN A 43 1.35 0.49 6.28
C ASN A 43 2.29 1.64 5.91
N GLU A 44 1.98 2.84 6.41
CA GLU A 44 2.86 4.00 6.36
C GLU A 44 3.27 4.38 7.79
N SER A 45 4.53 4.75 7.98
CA SER A 45 4.97 5.36 9.24
C SER A 45 5.70 6.68 9.00
N TYR A 46 5.36 7.68 9.81
CA TYR A 46 5.96 9.00 9.80
C TYR A 46 6.70 9.24 11.11
N THR A 47 7.87 9.87 11.04
CA THR A 47 8.72 10.17 12.21
C THR A 47 9.27 11.59 12.17
N ASN A 48 9.52 12.19 13.34
CA ASN A 48 10.12 13.51 13.48
C ASN A 48 9.36 14.58 12.66
N SER A 49 10.06 15.31 11.79
CA SER A 49 9.50 16.32 10.89
C SER A 49 8.46 15.77 9.92
N SER A 50 8.54 14.50 9.52
CA SER A 50 7.52 13.87 8.66
C SER A 50 6.18 13.75 9.38
N ALA A 51 6.20 13.46 10.69
CA ALA A 51 4.99 13.39 11.51
C ALA A 51 4.39 14.78 11.77
N VAL A 52 5.24 15.81 11.97
CA VAL A 52 4.82 17.22 12.04
C VAL A 52 4.11 17.63 10.75
N SER A 53 4.72 17.41 9.59
CA SER A 53 4.13 17.74 8.29
C SER A 53 2.82 16.99 8.01
N TYR A 54 2.67 15.76 8.50
CA TYR A 54 1.43 15.00 8.35
C TYR A 54 0.28 15.62 9.14
N ARG A 55 0.53 16.06 10.39
CA ARG A 55 -0.46 16.76 11.22
C ARG A 55 -0.81 18.13 10.66
N ASP A 56 0.19 18.91 10.26
CA ASP A 56 0.05 20.23 9.61
C ASP A 56 -0.81 20.17 8.33
N TYR A 57 -0.67 19.12 7.52
CA TYR A 57 -1.55 18.89 6.36
C TYR A 57 -3.00 18.62 6.76
N ILE A 58 -3.24 17.81 7.79
CA ILE A 58 -4.60 17.50 8.24
C ILE A 58 -5.29 18.77 8.77
N ASP A 59 -4.62 19.52 9.63
CA ASP A 59 -5.10 20.78 10.19
C ASP A 59 -5.37 21.84 9.08
N SER A 60 -4.37 22.15 8.24
CA SER A 60 -4.50 23.22 7.24
C SER A 60 -5.37 22.87 6.01
N GLN A 61 -5.45 21.59 5.61
CA GLN A 61 -6.16 21.18 4.37
C GLN A 61 -7.51 20.52 4.62
N LEU A 62 -7.76 19.99 5.82
CA LEU A 62 -9.01 19.31 6.19
C LEU A 62 -9.68 19.96 7.41
N GLY A 63 -8.90 20.62 8.27
CA GLY A 63 -9.30 21.24 9.51
C GLY A 63 -9.68 22.72 9.41
N ASP A 64 -9.36 23.46 10.48
CA ASP A 64 -9.59 24.90 10.60
C ASP A 64 -8.30 25.74 10.79
N ASP A 65 -7.12 25.16 10.54
CA ASP A 65 -5.80 25.82 10.58
C ASP A 65 -5.49 26.39 11.99
N SER A 66 -5.78 25.60 13.03
CA SER A 66 -5.72 26.03 14.44
C SER A 66 -4.44 25.65 15.17
N GLY A 67 -3.54 24.88 14.53
CA GLY A 67 -2.36 24.27 15.12
C GLY A 67 -2.64 22.98 15.91
N LEU A 68 -3.86 22.44 15.83
CA LEU A 68 -4.33 21.28 16.61
C LEU A 68 -5.15 20.32 15.74
N VAL A 69 -4.71 19.07 15.62
CA VAL A 69 -5.48 18.03 14.94
C VAL A 69 -6.51 17.37 15.86
N ASN A 70 -7.77 17.43 15.46
CA ASN A 70 -8.96 16.95 16.15
C ASN A 70 -9.50 15.66 15.52
N ALA A 71 -10.27 14.89 16.29
CA ALA A 71 -10.81 13.60 15.85
C ALA A 71 -11.71 13.69 14.59
N TRP A 72 -12.38 14.82 14.36
CA TRP A 72 -13.21 15.01 13.16
C TRP A 72 -12.37 15.28 11.90
N GLU A 73 -11.15 15.78 12.04
CA GLU A 73 -10.21 16.04 10.93
C GLU A 73 -9.51 14.75 10.52
N VAL A 74 -9.13 13.93 11.50
CA VAL A 74 -8.71 12.53 11.28
C VAL A 74 -9.82 11.75 10.57
N LEU A 75 -11.10 11.92 10.95
CA LEU A 75 -12.22 11.29 10.24
C LEU A 75 -12.37 11.80 8.79
N LYS A 76 -12.12 13.09 8.52
CA LYS A 76 -12.06 13.60 7.14
C LYS A 76 -10.89 12.98 6.36
N MET A 77 -9.74 12.78 6.99
CA MET A 77 -8.56 12.16 6.37
C MET A 77 -8.84 10.68 6.02
N ASP A 78 -9.44 9.91 6.92
CA ASP A 78 -9.91 8.54 6.65
C ASP A 78 -10.79 8.49 5.40
N VAL A 79 -11.85 9.32 5.35
CA VAL A 79 -12.78 9.35 4.21
C VAL A 79 -12.05 9.78 2.92
N LYS A 80 -11.12 10.73 3.02
CA LYS A 80 -10.33 11.21 1.87
C LYS A 80 -9.42 10.12 1.31
N VAL A 81 -8.66 9.41 2.15
CA VAL A 81 -7.75 8.35 1.70
C VAL A 81 -8.52 7.16 1.13
N ARG A 82 -9.62 6.72 1.78
CA ARG A 82 -10.44 5.61 1.26
C ARG A 82 -11.11 5.94 -0.08
N ASN A 83 -11.57 7.17 -0.27
CA ASN A 83 -12.10 7.61 -1.56
C ASN A 83 -11.02 7.75 -2.62
N TYR A 84 -9.82 8.21 -2.24
CA TYR A 84 -8.68 8.34 -3.16
C TYR A 84 -8.19 6.96 -3.64
N LEU A 85 -7.92 6.03 -2.72
CA LEU A 85 -7.56 4.64 -3.05
C LEU A 85 -8.61 3.98 -3.94
N ARG A 86 -9.90 4.20 -3.70
CA ARG A 86 -10.97 3.68 -4.58
C ARG A 86 -10.86 4.24 -5.99
N GLY A 87 -10.68 5.56 -6.14
CA GLY A 87 -10.55 6.20 -7.45
C GLY A 87 -9.31 5.72 -8.23
N GLU A 88 -8.17 5.57 -7.57
CA GLU A 88 -6.94 5.06 -8.20
C GLU A 88 -7.12 3.61 -8.68
N LEU A 89 -7.79 2.74 -7.90
CA LEU A 89 -8.04 1.34 -8.27
C LEU A 89 -9.16 1.20 -9.33
N GLU A 90 -10.09 2.14 -9.40
CA GLU A 90 -11.09 2.25 -10.49
C GLU A 90 -10.46 2.72 -11.82
N GLU A 91 -9.40 3.55 -11.78
CA GLU A 91 -8.65 3.99 -12.96
C GLU A 91 -7.60 2.96 -13.42
N GLU A 92 -6.79 2.44 -12.48
CA GLU A 92 -5.70 1.51 -12.76
C GLU A 92 -5.43 0.58 -11.56
N MET A 93 -6.08 -0.58 -11.57
CA MET A 93 -5.89 -1.67 -10.58
C MET A 93 -4.41 -1.98 -10.34
N ASP A 94 -4.01 -2.08 -9.07
CA ASP A 94 -2.64 -2.35 -8.65
C ASP A 94 -2.26 -3.84 -8.65
N VAL A 95 -3.20 -4.72 -8.92
CA VAL A 95 -3.02 -6.17 -9.08
C VAL A 95 -3.52 -6.65 -10.45
N GLN A 96 -2.75 -7.55 -11.06
CA GLN A 96 -3.07 -8.25 -12.30
C GLN A 96 -2.82 -9.75 -12.12
N ILE A 97 -3.70 -10.56 -12.70
CA ILE A 97 -3.59 -12.02 -12.75
C ILE A 97 -3.45 -12.41 -14.21
N ASN A 98 -2.36 -13.10 -14.55
CA ASN A 98 -1.98 -13.44 -15.92
C ASN A 98 -1.94 -12.23 -16.88
N GLY A 99 -1.63 -11.03 -16.34
CA GLY A 99 -1.55 -9.77 -17.09
C GLY A 99 -2.89 -9.05 -17.33
N SER A 100 -3.96 -9.44 -16.64
CA SER A 100 -5.27 -8.75 -16.68
C SER A 100 -5.84 -8.51 -15.29
N SER A 101 -6.64 -7.45 -15.15
CA SER A 101 -7.43 -7.15 -13.94
C SER A 101 -8.94 -7.33 -14.16
N GLU A 102 -9.35 -7.86 -15.32
CA GLU A 102 -10.77 -7.93 -15.76
C GLU A 102 -11.68 -8.72 -14.80
N ASN A 103 -11.14 -9.76 -14.15
CA ASN A 103 -11.85 -10.64 -13.22
C ASN A 103 -11.51 -10.36 -11.74
N ILE A 104 -11.08 -9.14 -11.43
CA ILE A 104 -10.69 -8.69 -10.08
C ILE A 104 -11.59 -7.54 -9.67
N GLN A 105 -12.25 -7.65 -8.52
CA GLN A 105 -13.14 -6.61 -8.00
C GLN A 105 -12.70 -6.15 -6.61
N VAL A 106 -12.66 -4.84 -6.38
CA VAL A 106 -12.40 -4.25 -5.05
C VAL A 106 -13.69 -4.25 -4.25
N MET A 107 -13.73 -5.05 -3.19
CA MET A 107 -14.90 -5.24 -2.33
C MET A 107 -15.01 -4.19 -1.22
N ASP A 108 -13.88 -3.87 -0.58
CA ASP A 108 -13.84 -2.89 0.52
C ASP A 108 -12.46 -2.24 0.64
N ILE A 109 -12.43 -1.01 1.14
CA ILE A 109 -11.21 -0.29 1.48
C ILE A 109 -11.39 0.25 2.89
N LYS A 110 -10.49 -0.16 3.79
CA LYS A 110 -10.43 0.26 5.19
C LYS A 110 -9.21 1.14 5.40
N ALA A 111 -9.34 2.12 6.28
CA ALA A 111 -8.24 2.92 6.77
C ALA A 111 -8.29 2.92 8.30
N GLN A 112 -7.13 2.93 8.92
CA GLN A 112 -6.92 3.08 10.35
C GLN A 112 -5.77 4.06 10.53
N LEU A 113 -6.12 5.28 10.94
CA LEU A 113 -5.17 6.33 11.24
C LEU A 113 -4.77 6.26 12.72
N ASP A 114 -3.51 6.56 13.02
CA ASP A 114 -2.99 6.50 14.38
C ASP A 114 -3.65 7.54 15.29
N PHE A 115 -3.86 7.18 16.56
CA PHE A 115 -4.25 8.14 17.59
C PHE A 115 -3.16 9.20 17.84
N GLU A 116 -1.88 8.88 17.60
CA GLU A 116 -0.80 9.87 17.69
C GLU A 116 -0.91 10.99 16.65
N THR A 117 -1.76 10.85 15.63
CA THR A 117 -2.13 11.95 14.73
C THR A 117 -2.77 13.13 15.47
N LEU A 118 -3.36 12.92 16.65
CA LEU A 118 -4.13 13.93 17.40
C LEU A 118 -3.27 14.90 18.23
N GLY A 119 -3.77 16.14 18.34
CA GLY A 119 -3.21 17.21 19.16
C GLY A 119 -2.28 18.16 18.38
N ASP A 120 -1.34 18.76 19.09
CA ASP A 120 -0.41 19.77 18.55
C ASP A 120 0.35 19.27 17.31
N ILE A 121 0.28 20.05 16.22
CA ILE A 121 0.93 19.73 14.96
C ILE A 121 2.46 19.59 15.11
N ASN A 122 3.07 20.26 16.10
CA ASN A 122 4.52 20.27 16.32
C ASN A 122 5.04 19.01 17.05
N LYS A 123 4.16 18.06 17.42
CA LYS A 123 4.56 16.76 17.97
C LYS A 123 5.48 16.01 17.00
N THR A 124 6.53 15.42 17.53
CA THR A 124 7.45 14.54 16.77
C THR A 124 7.14 13.05 16.93
N ASP A 125 6.13 12.71 17.74
CA ASP A 125 5.71 11.33 18.00
C ASP A 125 5.36 10.60 16.69
N ARG A 126 5.80 9.34 16.62
CA ARG A 126 5.62 8.49 15.44
C ARG A 126 4.13 8.27 15.18
N ILE A 127 3.75 8.29 13.90
CA ILE A 127 2.41 7.99 13.41
C ILE A 127 2.51 6.71 12.59
N GLU A 128 1.70 5.70 12.90
CA GLU A 128 1.56 4.46 12.12
C GLU A 128 0.12 4.33 11.60
N ASN A 129 -0.07 4.59 10.30
CA ASN A 129 -1.37 4.37 9.66
C ASN A 129 -1.34 3.07 8.86
N SER A 130 -2.48 2.38 8.81
CA SER A 130 -2.67 1.20 7.98
C SER A 130 -3.92 1.33 7.10
N TYR A 131 -3.80 0.81 5.89
CA TYR A 131 -4.84 0.76 4.89
C TYR A 131 -4.99 -0.69 4.44
N SER A 132 -6.22 -1.17 4.25
CA SER A 132 -6.47 -2.53 3.78
C SER A 132 -7.48 -2.52 2.64
N VAL A 133 -7.07 -3.04 1.49
CA VAL A 133 -7.93 -3.24 0.32
C VAL A 133 -8.26 -4.73 0.22
N HIS A 134 -9.55 -5.02 0.12
CA HIS A 134 -10.07 -6.39 -0.02
C HIS A 134 -10.50 -6.60 -1.47
N TYR A 135 -9.94 -7.61 -2.11
CA TYR A 135 -10.23 -8.00 -3.49
C TYR A 135 -10.94 -9.36 -3.51
N ILE A 136 -11.82 -9.56 -4.48
CA ILE A 136 -12.40 -10.85 -4.84
C ILE A 136 -12.04 -11.18 -6.30
N PHE A 137 -11.89 -12.47 -6.59
CA PHE A 137 -11.62 -13.00 -7.91
C PHE A 137 -12.82 -13.82 -8.39
N ASP A 138 -13.26 -13.62 -9.63
CA ASP A 138 -14.44 -14.32 -10.17
C ASP A 138 -14.21 -15.83 -10.41
N THR A 139 -12.94 -16.27 -10.36
CA THR A 139 -12.50 -17.66 -10.57
C THR A 139 -11.38 -18.03 -9.60
N ALA A 140 -11.18 -19.32 -9.35
CA ALA A 140 -10.05 -19.84 -8.58
C ALA A 140 -8.69 -19.50 -9.24
N VAL A 141 -7.81 -18.78 -8.55
CA VAL A 141 -6.53 -18.26 -9.09
C VAL A 141 -5.26 -18.89 -8.51
N LEU A 142 -5.35 -19.69 -7.44
CA LEU A 142 -4.20 -20.45 -6.93
C LEU A 142 -4.09 -21.79 -7.68
N ASN A 143 -3.62 -21.71 -8.92
CA ASN A 143 -3.37 -22.86 -9.78
C ASN A 143 -2.02 -22.72 -10.51
N SER A 144 -1.47 -23.87 -10.91
CA SER A 144 -0.21 -23.97 -11.64
C SER A 144 -0.21 -23.11 -12.91
N SER A 145 0.92 -22.45 -13.19
CA SER A 145 1.07 -21.44 -14.25
C SER A 145 0.36 -20.10 -14.03
N THR A 146 -0.29 -19.84 -12.89
CA THR A 146 -0.79 -18.49 -12.60
C THR A 146 0.36 -17.56 -12.19
N ASN A 147 0.39 -16.39 -12.84
CA ASN A 147 1.28 -15.27 -12.53
C ASN A 147 0.49 -14.12 -11.90
N PHE A 148 0.91 -13.66 -10.72
CA PHE A 148 0.42 -12.43 -10.13
C PHE A 148 1.43 -11.31 -10.36
N THR A 149 0.97 -10.14 -10.79
CA THR A 149 1.76 -8.91 -10.87
C THR A 149 1.11 -7.85 -10.01
N PHE A 150 1.92 -7.15 -9.23
CA PHE A 150 1.53 -6.14 -8.26
C PHE A 150 2.26 -4.82 -8.55
N ARG A 151 1.62 -3.69 -8.26
CA ARG A 151 2.14 -2.33 -8.44
C ARG A 151 2.21 -1.63 -7.08
N GLY A 152 3.41 -1.30 -6.60
CA GLY A 152 3.63 -0.77 -5.26
C GLY A 152 4.86 0.11 -5.12
N GLN A 153 5.03 0.72 -3.94
CA GLN A 153 6.06 1.72 -3.67
C GLN A 153 7.49 1.13 -3.71
N ASN A 154 8.38 1.73 -4.51
CA ASN A 154 9.80 1.32 -4.60
C ASN A 154 10.47 1.23 -3.22
N HIS A 155 11.31 0.20 -3.03
CA HIS A 155 12.06 -0.11 -1.82
C HIS A 155 11.22 -0.40 -0.56
N SER A 156 9.89 -0.41 -0.65
CA SER A 156 9.03 -0.86 0.45
C SER A 156 9.22 -2.35 0.72
N GLU A 157 9.03 -2.75 1.97
CA GLU A 157 9.01 -4.17 2.36
C GLU A 157 7.73 -4.82 1.83
N VAL A 158 7.81 -6.09 1.41
CA VAL A 158 6.68 -6.91 1.02
C VAL A 158 6.74 -8.24 1.76
N VAL A 159 5.61 -8.61 2.36
CA VAL A 159 5.31 -9.97 2.83
C VAL A 159 4.10 -10.46 2.06
N ILE A 160 4.21 -11.59 1.39
CA ILE A 160 3.10 -12.31 0.76
C ILE A 160 2.85 -13.57 1.58
N GLU A 161 1.61 -13.77 2.01
CA GLU A 161 1.11 -14.90 2.77
C GLU A 161 0.19 -15.73 1.88
N LEU A 162 0.48 -17.03 1.80
CA LEU A 162 -0.13 -18.01 0.91
C LEU A 162 -0.46 -19.29 1.70
N ASP A 163 -1.39 -20.09 1.21
CA ASP A 163 -1.60 -21.47 1.69
C ASP A 163 -0.34 -22.33 1.46
N ASP A 164 -0.03 -23.29 2.34
CA ASP A 164 1.18 -24.12 2.20
C ASP A 164 1.14 -25.09 1.01
N THR A 165 -0.03 -25.33 0.44
CA THR A 165 -0.18 -26.11 -0.80
C THR A 165 0.27 -25.36 -2.07
N VAL A 166 0.65 -24.07 -1.96
CA VAL A 166 1.09 -23.24 -3.10
C VAL A 166 2.61 -23.23 -3.21
N GLU A 167 3.15 -23.91 -4.22
CA GLU A 167 4.57 -23.87 -4.58
C GLU A 167 4.89 -22.64 -5.45
N ILE A 168 5.96 -21.91 -5.09
CA ILE A 168 6.41 -20.71 -5.80
C ILE A 168 7.62 -21.04 -6.66
N ASN A 169 7.41 -21.06 -7.98
CA ASN A 169 8.42 -21.32 -9.00
C ASN A 169 9.46 -20.19 -9.05
N SER A 170 9.00 -18.93 -9.14
CA SER A 170 9.90 -17.77 -9.20
C SER A 170 9.24 -16.45 -8.83
N THR A 171 10.07 -15.42 -8.64
CA THR A 171 9.67 -14.03 -8.41
C THR A 171 10.42 -13.08 -9.35
N ALA A 172 9.81 -11.93 -9.68
CA ALA A 172 10.42 -10.87 -10.47
C ALA A 172 10.15 -9.51 -9.84
N GLY A 173 11.05 -8.54 -10.04
CA GLY A 173 10.89 -7.18 -9.50
C GLY A 173 11.03 -7.04 -7.96
N MET A 174 11.37 -8.12 -7.27
CA MET A 174 11.70 -8.13 -5.84
C MET A 174 13.21 -8.23 -5.61
N GLU A 175 13.68 -7.66 -4.50
CA GLU A 175 15.06 -7.73 -4.01
C GLU A 175 15.10 -8.41 -2.63
N ASN A 176 16.24 -9.01 -2.26
CA ASN A 176 16.46 -9.71 -0.98
C ASN A 176 15.41 -10.78 -0.64
N ILE A 177 14.94 -11.52 -1.65
CA ILE A 177 13.86 -12.49 -1.50
C ILE A 177 14.22 -13.63 -0.55
N THR A 178 13.32 -13.94 0.36
CA THR A 178 13.32 -15.16 1.18
C THR A 178 11.96 -15.85 1.07
N VAL A 179 11.96 -17.17 0.94
CA VAL A 179 10.76 -18.01 1.02
C VAL A 179 10.87 -18.86 2.28
N SER A 180 9.80 -18.94 3.06
CA SER A 180 9.78 -19.69 4.32
C SER A 180 8.40 -20.30 4.59
N GLU A 181 8.38 -21.55 5.03
CA GLU A 181 7.18 -22.23 5.50
C GLU A 181 6.88 -21.89 6.97
N GLY A 182 5.59 -21.77 7.28
CA GLY A 182 5.00 -21.70 8.61
C GLY A 182 3.97 -22.80 8.82
N GLU A 183 3.15 -22.71 9.87
CA GLU A 183 2.10 -23.70 10.15
C GLU A 183 0.92 -23.54 9.18
N ASN A 184 0.87 -24.38 8.14
CA ASN A 184 -0.08 -24.33 7.01
C ASN A 184 -0.04 -22.99 6.24
N THR A 185 1.14 -22.40 6.06
CA THR A 185 1.30 -21.12 5.37
C THR A 185 2.67 -20.99 4.71
N THR A 186 2.72 -20.59 3.45
CA THR A 186 3.95 -20.19 2.74
C THR A 186 4.10 -18.67 2.77
N PHE A 187 5.29 -18.19 3.10
CA PHE A 187 5.60 -16.75 3.09
C PHE A 187 6.69 -16.42 2.07
N VAL A 188 6.44 -15.44 1.21
CA VAL A 188 7.44 -14.79 0.36
C VAL A 188 7.73 -13.40 0.93
N ARG A 189 8.98 -13.10 1.29
CA ARG A 189 9.38 -11.81 1.85
C ARG A 189 10.52 -11.18 1.05
N GLY A 190 10.52 -9.86 0.92
CA GLY A 190 11.59 -9.10 0.27
C GLY A 190 11.26 -7.62 0.20
N ASN A 191 11.92 -6.89 -0.70
CA ASN A 191 11.63 -5.48 -0.99
C ASN A 191 11.20 -5.31 -2.45
N ILE A 192 10.31 -4.34 -2.72
CA ILE A 192 10.02 -3.92 -4.11
C ILE A 192 11.27 -3.28 -4.70
N GLY A 193 11.72 -3.74 -5.85
CA GLY A 193 12.84 -3.15 -6.58
C GLY A 193 12.50 -1.80 -7.20
N ASN A 194 13.33 -1.36 -8.14
CA ASN A 194 13.25 -0.01 -8.72
C ASN A 194 12.11 0.20 -9.75
N THR A 195 11.40 -0.87 -10.14
CA THR A 195 10.37 -0.86 -11.21
C THR A 195 8.96 -0.51 -10.76
N SER A 196 8.73 -0.35 -9.45
CA SER A 196 7.39 -0.20 -8.81
C SER A 196 6.44 -1.36 -9.09
N HIS A 197 6.94 -2.45 -9.66
CA HIS A 197 6.20 -3.64 -10.03
C HIS A 197 6.99 -4.87 -9.59
N PHE A 198 6.27 -5.83 -9.01
CA PHE A 198 6.81 -7.14 -8.66
C PHE A 198 5.80 -8.22 -9.04
N SER A 199 6.31 -9.43 -9.29
CA SER A 199 5.49 -10.57 -9.69
C SER A 199 5.95 -11.85 -9.02
N PHE A 200 5.06 -12.82 -8.89
CA PHE A 200 5.42 -14.20 -8.57
C PHE A 200 4.63 -15.19 -9.43
N TYR A 201 5.24 -16.35 -9.65
CA TYR A 201 4.76 -17.41 -10.53
C TYR A 201 4.54 -18.67 -9.71
N ILE A 202 3.32 -19.22 -9.77
CA ILE A 202 2.95 -20.49 -9.10
C ILE A 202 3.37 -21.66 -9.99
N GLU A 203 3.94 -22.72 -9.39
CA GLU A 203 4.32 -23.97 -10.07
C GLU A 203 3.12 -24.83 -10.46
#